data_AF-J7Q579-F1
#
_entry.id   AF-J7Q579-F1
#
_cell.length_a   1.000
_cell.length_b   1.000
_cell.length_c   1.000
_cell.angle_alpha   90.00
_cell.angle_beta   90.00
_cell.angle_gamma   90.00
#
_symmetry.space_group_name_H-M   'P 1'
#
loop_
_entity.id
_entity.type
_entity.pdbx_description
1 polymer ?
#
loop_
_entity_poly.entity_id
_entity_poly.type
_entity_poly.pdbx_seq_one_letter_code
_entity_poly.pdbx_strand_id
1 'polypeptide(L)' 'MQGEFGRLVKDDPRFDIALRSFLPRAYDLKTIADYETGPGSHVSAESARDAIQTARRFVDNVAGLLPTSGTAAP' A
#
# COMPACT_ATOMS: atom_id res chain seq x y z
N MET A 1 -10.76 7.95 -4.12
CA MET A 1 -11.09 7.18 -2.90
C MET A 1 -9.86 7.19 -1.98
N GLN A 2 -9.59 8.30 -1.28
CA GLN A 2 -8.37 8.46 -0.43
C GLN A 2 -8.69 8.84 1.02
N GLY A 3 -9.95 9.13 1.37
CA GLY A 3 -10.29 9.68 2.68
C GLY A 3 -10.48 8.65 3.78
N GLU A 4 -11.12 7.52 3.49
CA GLU A 4 -11.60 6.65 4.56
C GLU A 4 -10.50 5.86 5.25
N PHE A 5 -9.59 5.23 4.48
CA PHE A 5 -8.44 4.52 5.05
C PHE A 5 -7.57 5.47 5.89
N GLY A 6 -7.24 6.65 5.34
CA GLY A 6 -6.46 7.66 6.05
C GLY A 6 -7.12 8.13 7.34
N ARG A 7 -8.46 8.26 7.36
CA ARG A 7 -9.22 8.58 8.58
C ARG A 7 -9.18 7.46 9.62
N LEU A 8 -9.30 6.21 9.19
CA LEU A 8 -9.31 5.04 10.08
C LEU A 8 -7.97 4.82 10.77
N VAL A 9 -6.85 5.04 10.06
CA VAL A 9 -5.50 4.77 10.60
C VAL A 9 -4.81 6.02 11.17
N LYS A 10 -5.52 7.16 11.26
CA LYS A 10 -4.91 8.47 11.55
C LYS A 10 -4.15 8.55 12.90
N ASP A 11 -4.58 7.77 13.88
CA ASP A 11 -3.99 7.73 15.23
C ASP A 11 -3.29 6.39 15.51
N ASP A 12 -3.20 5.50 14.51
CA ASP A 12 -2.56 4.20 14.67
C ASP A 12 -1.04 4.33 14.47
N PRO A 13 -0.21 4.03 15.49
CA PRO A 13 1.24 4.18 15.40
C PRO A 13 1.89 3.20 14.40
N ARG A 14 1.18 2.14 13.97
CA ARG A 14 1.67 1.23 12.93
C ARG A 14 1.68 1.87 11.53
N PHE A 15 0.92 2.94 11.32
CA PHE A 15 0.76 3.60 10.03
C PHE A 15 1.36 5.00 10.03
N ASP A 16 2.59 5.10 9.53
CA ASP A 16 3.25 6.38 9.24
C ASP A 16 2.63 7.11 8.02
N ILE A 17 3.06 8.35 7.78
CA ILE A 17 2.58 9.18 6.67
C ILE A 17 2.82 8.50 5.31
N ALA A 18 3.93 7.78 5.16
CA ALA A 18 4.25 7.08 3.92
C ALA A 18 3.27 5.93 3.66
N LEU A 19 2.90 5.17 4.68
CA LEU A 19 1.91 4.10 4.59
C LEU A 19 0.49 4.63 4.35
N ARG A 20 0.13 5.79 4.93
CA ARG A 20 -1.16 6.45 4.67
C ARG A 20 -1.29 6.94 3.23
N SER A 21 -0.17 7.38 2.66
CA SER A 21 -0.10 7.89 1.28
C SER A 21 0.21 6.80 0.26
N PHE A 22 0.45 5.56 0.69
CA PHE A 22 0.88 4.47 -0.18
C PHE A 22 -0.19 4.07 -1.19
N LEU A 23 -1.44 3.83 -0.75
CA LEU A 23 -2.52 3.37 -1.62
C LEU A 23 -2.71 4.23 -2.89
N PRO A 24 -2.79 5.57 -2.80
CA PRO A 24 -2.92 6.37 -4.00
C PRO A 24 -1.67 6.34 -4.89
N ARG A 25 -0.46 6.43 -4.30
CA ARG A 25 0.80 6.34 -5.06
C ARG A 25 0.94 4.99 -5.78
N ALA A 26 0.51 3.91 -5.13
CA ALA A 26 0.54 2.57 -5.70
C ALA A 26 -0.46 2.42 -6.85
N TYR A 27 -1.61 3.09 -6.77
CA TYR A 27 -2.60 3.11 -7.84
C TYR A 27 -2.06 3.85 -9.08
N ASP A 28 -1.36 4.96 -8.89
CA ASP A 28 -0.71 5.69 -9.99
C ASP A 28 0.37 4.83 -10.66
N LEU A 29 1.24 4.19 -9.87
CA LEU A 29 2.26 3.27 -10.38
C LEU A 29 1.66 2.08 -11.14
N LYS A 30 0.57 1.51 -10.62
CA LYS A 30 -0.16 0.43 -11.28
C LYS A 30 -0.77 0.91 -12.60
N THR A 31 -1.31 2.12 -12.63
CA THR A 31 -1.89 2.71 -13.84
C THR A 31 -0.85 2.87 -14.94
N ILE A 32 0.34 3.37 -14.59
CA ILE A 32 1.47 3.47 -15.53
C ILE A 32 1.86 2.07 -16.04
N ALA A 33 1.98 1.09 -15.15
CA ALA A 33 2.38 -0.27 -15.50
C ALA A 33 1.35 -1.01 -16.38
N ASP A 34 0.05 -0.84 -16.10
CA ASP A 34 -1.03 -1.58 -16.76
C ASP A 34 -1.45 -0.94 -18.10
N TYR A 35 -1.32 0.39 -18.23
CA TYR A 35 -1.95 1.13 -19.33
C TYR A 35 -1.02 2.05 -20.11
N GLU A 36 0.05 2.58 -19.52
CA GLU A 36 0.90 3.53 -20.22
C GLU A 36 1.99 2.80 -21.02
N THR A 37 1.97 2.99 -22.34
CA THR A 37 3.00 2.49 -23.26
C THR A 37 3.57 3.65 -24.06
N GLY A 38 4.89 3.80 -24.09
CA GLY A 38 5.59 4.82 -24.88
C GLY A 38 6.73 5.51 -24.11
N PRO A 39 7.47 6.44 -24.74
CA PRO A 39 8.67 7.07 -24.17
C PRO A 39 8.43 7.98 -22.96
N GLY A 40 7.16 8.17 -22.55
CA GLY A 40 6.78 8.89 -21.32
C GLY A 40 6.41 7.97 -20.16
N SER A 41 6.18 6.68 -20.44
CA SER A 41 5.84 5.68 -19.43
C SER A 41 7.11 5.16 -18.77
N HIS A 42 7.53 5.85 -17.72
CA HIS A 42 8.77 5.53 -17.02
C HIS A 42 8.57 5.49 -15.51
N VAL A 43 8.58 4.27 -14.97
CA VAL A 43 8.81 4.03 -13.54
C VAL A 43 10.30 3.73 -13.36
N SER A 44 11.00 4.53 -12.57
CA SER A 44 12.41 4.23 -12.26
C SER A 44 12.54 2.96 -11.42
N ALA A 45 13.64 2.23 -11.57
CA ALA A 45 13.90 1.02 -10.78
C ALA A 45 13.92 1.29 -9.26
N GLU A 46 14.36 2.49 -8.87
CA GLU A 46 14.30 2.98 -7.49
C GLU A 46 12.86 3.16 -7.02
N SER A 47 12.02 3.86 -7.80
CA SER A 47 10.60 4.05 -7.48
C SER A 47 9.86 2.71 -7.37
N ALA A 48 10.17 1.76 -8.25
CA ALA A 48 9.61 0.41 -8.21
C ALA A 48 10.03 -0.33 -6.93
N ARG A 49 11.31 -0.27 -6.56
CA ARG A 49 11.84 -0.89 -5.34
C ARG A 49 11.16 -0.30 -4.09
N ASP A 50 11.07 1.03 -4.00
CA ASP A 50 10.44 1.72 -2.89
C ASP A 50 8.96 1.36 -2.76
N ALA A 51 8.26 1.27 -3.89
CA ALA A 51 6.86 0.86 -3.92
C ALA A 51 6.68 -0.57 -3.39
N ILE A 52 7.52 -1.52 -3.80
CA ILE A 52 7.47 -2.91 -3.33
C ILE A 52 7.78 -3.00 -1.83
N GLN A 53 8.80 -2.28 -1.34
CA GLN A 53 9.15 -2.26 0.08
C GLN A 53 8.01 -1.67 0.93
N THR A 54 7.40 -0.58 0.46
CA THR A 54 6.28 0.06 1.14
C THR A 54 5.04 -0.85 1.12
N ALA A 55 4.77 -1.52 -0.01
CA ALA A 55 3.68 -2.49 -0.13
C ALA A 55 3.81 -3.62 0.89
N ARG A 56 5.02 -4.16 1.07
CA ARG A 56 5.26 -5.22 2.03
C ARG A 56 4.97 -4.76 3.47
N ARG A 57 5.52 -3.61 3.87
CA ARG A 57 5.25 -3.02 5.19
C ARG A 57 3.75 -2.76 5.41
N PHE A 58 3.06 -2.29 4.38
CA PHE A 58 1.62 -2.06 4.42
C PHE A 58 0.85 -3.36 4.67
N VAL A 59 1.13 -4.41 3.91
CA VAL A 59 0.48 -5.72 4.07
C VAL A 59 0.77 -6.32 5.43
N ASP A 60 2.02 -6.27 5.91
CA ASP A 60 2.39 -6.80 7.23
C ASP A 60 1.61 -6.11 8.37
N ASN A 61 1.47 -4.78 8.30
CA ASN A 61 0.69 -4.02 9.28
C ASN A 61 -0.80 -4.33 9.24
N VAL A 62 -1.38 -4.48 8.03
CA VAL A 62 -2.80 -4.85 7.88
C VAL A 62 -3.02 -6.31 8.34
N ALA A 63 -2.12 -7.23 8.02
CA ALA A 63 -2.21 -8.60 8.50
C ALA A 63 -2.20 -8.68 10.02
N GLY A 64 -1.40 -7.84 10.70
CA GLY A 64 -1.41 -7.72 12.16
C GLY A 64 -2.67 -7.09 12.78
N LEU A 65 -3.54 -6.48 11.96
CA LEU A 65 -4.87 -6.00 12.38
C LEU A 65 -5.95 -7.07 12.27
N LEU A 66 -5.76 -8.01 11.36
CA LEU A 66 -6.75 -9.04 11.10
C LEU A 66 -6.63 -10.11 12.19
N PRO A 67 -7.77 -10.61 12.73
CA PRO A 67 -7.72 -11.78 13.58
C PRO A 67 -7.09 -12.91 12.78
N THR A 68 -6.05 -13.55 13.35
CA THR A 68 -5.61 -14.84 12.83
C THR A 68 -6.84 -15.73 12.93
N SER A 69 -7.32 -16.24 11.80
CA SER A 69 -8.40 -17.23 11.82
C SER A 69 -7.82 -18.52 12.39
N GLY A 70 -7.66 -18.55 13.71
CA GLY A 70 -7.63 -19.76 14.48
C GLY A 70 -9.07 -20.24 14.53
N THR A 71 -9.41 -21.19 13.68
CA THR A 71 -10.51 -22.11 13.96
C THR A 71 -10.14 -22.84 15.25
N ALA A 72 -10.55 -22.28 16.38
CA ALA A 72 -10.76 -22.99 17.62
C ALA A 72 -12.26 -22.86 17.91
N ALA A 73 -13.00 -23.88 17.50
CA ALA A 73 -14.34 -24.17 17.99
C ALA A 73 -14.32 -25.64 18.45
N PRO A 74 -15.08 -25.96 19.52
CA PRO A 74 -14.78 -27.02 20.50
C PRO A 74 -14.83 -28.45 19.98
#